data_AF-A0A1M6EQ66-F1
#
_entry.id   AF-A0A1M6EQ66-F1
#
_cell.length_a   1.000
_cell.length_b   1.000
_cell.length_c   1.000
_cell.angle_alpha   90.00
_cell.angle_beta   90.00
_cell.angle_gamma   90.00
#
_symmetry.space_group_name_H-M   'P 1'
#
loop_
_entity.id
_entity.type
_entity.pdbx_description
1 polymer ?
#
loop_
_entity_poly.entity_id
_entity_poly.type
_entity_poly.pdbx_seq_one_letter_code
_entity_poly.pdbx_strand_id
1 'polypeptide(L)'
;MSTLQKDLEILKRIMTSDNPNKMGEFQKKVDEINALYPSEEDGNIIADFVLQCYEEIGNELDQVKNELTVRQQIADVSGFISLSYIAKNYFGKSKQWLNNKINGCIVNGRPSEFSKEEKEKLNHALNDLSKKLGSIRIS
;
A
#
# COMPACT_ATOMS: atom_id res chain seq x y z
N MET A 1 -25.79 5.56 7.12
CA MET A 1 -25.73 4.14 6.72
C MET A 1 -27.05 3.46 7.04
N SER A 2 -27.62 2.76 6.07
CA SER A 2 -28.78 1.87 6.28
C SER A 2 -28.40 0.68 7.16
N THR A 3 -29.39 -0.07 7.66
CA THR A 3 -29.15 -1.29 8.46
C THR A 3 -28.42 -2.36 7.64
N LEU A 4 -28.80 -2.55 6.38
CA LEU A 4 -28.11 -3.44 5.43
C LEU A 4 -26.63 -3.06 5.24
N GLN A 5 -26.31 -1.78 5.07
CA GLN A 5 -24.92 -1.32 4.95
C GLN A 5 -24.09 -1.65 6.20
N LYS A 6 -24.67 -1.53 7.40
CA LYS A 6 -23.97 -1.91 8.64
C LYS A 6 -23.72 -3.41 8.71
N ASP A 7 -24.66 -4.22 8.24
CA ASP A 7 -24.51 -5.68 8.20
C ASP A 7 -23.46 -6.13 7.18
N LEU A 8 -23.37 -5.45 6.04
CA LEU A 8 -22.31 -5.66 5.04
C LEU A 8 -20.92 -5.27 5.57
N GLU A 9 -20.82 -4.19 6.34
CA GLU A 9 -19.58 -3.81 7.04
C GLU A 9 -19.16 -4.85 8.09
N ILE A 10 -20.12 -5.43 8.82
CA ILE A 10 -19.84 -6.54 9.75
C ILE A 10 -19.30 -7.75 8.99
N LEU A 11 -19.94 -8.08 7.85
CA LEU A 11 -19.53 -9.19 6.99
C LEU A 11 -18.10 -9.01 6.46
N LYS A 12 -17.73 -7.80 6.03
CA LYS A 12 -16.35 -7.43 5.67
C LYS A 12 -15.38 -7.66 6.84
N ARG A 13 -15.72 -7.20 8.05
CA ARG A 13 -14.88 -7.37 9.24
C ARG A 13 -14.65 -8.82 9.63
N ILE A 14 -15.66 -9.68 9.48
CA ILE A 14 -15.52 -11.12 9.75
C ILE A 14 -14.45 -11.71 8.82
N MET A 15 -14.49 -11.40 7.52
CA MET A 15 -13.53 -11.92 6.54
C MET A 15 -12.08 -11.50 6.84
N THR A 16 -11.90 -10.25 7.25
CA THR A 16 -10.58 -9.68 7.57
C THR A 16 -10.08 -10.03 8.97
N SER A 17 -10.86 -10.77 9.77
CA SER A 17 -10.44 -11.17 11.11
C SER A 17 -9.46 -12.34 11.12
N ASP A 18 -8.72 -12.47 12.22
CA ASP A 18 -7.84 -13.60 12.53
C ASP A 18 -8.60 -14.79 13.17
N ASN A 19 -9.94 -14.76 13.17
CA ASN A 19 -10.74 -15.82 13.78
C ASN A 19 -10.62 -17.13 12.98
N PRO A 20 -10.22 -18.26 13.61
CA PRO A 20 -10.11 -19.54 12.93
C PRO A 20 -11.45 -20.06 12.37
N ASN A 21 -12.58 -19.64 12.93
CA ASN A 21 -13.93 -19.99 12.46
C ASN A 21 -14.58 -18.88 11.62
N LYS A 22 -13.81 -17.91 11.10
CA LYS A 22 -14.37 -16.79 10.34
C LYS A 22 -15.24 -17.20 9.15
N MET A 23 -14.95 -18.33 8.50
CA MET A 23 -15.78 -18.84 7.39
C MET A 23 -17.19 -19.26 7.87
N GLY A 24 -17.28 -19.88 9.05
CA GLY A 24 -18.57 -20.26 9.63
C GLY A 24 -19.38 -19.04 10.07
N GLU A 25 -18.73 -18.06 10.69
CA GLU A 25 -19.37 -16.78 11.07
C GLU A 25 -19.81 -15.98 9.84
N PHE A 26 -18.99 -15.99 8.79
CA PHE A 26 -19.30 -15.35 7.52
C PHE A 26 -20.54 -15.97 6.91
N GLN A 27 -20.58 -17.30 6.76
CA GLN A 27 -21.73 -17.98 6.18
C GLN A 27 -23.01 -17.71 6.98
N LYS A 28 -22.94 -17.78 8.31
CA LYS A 28 -24.08 -17.46 9.17
C LYS A 28 -24.58 -16.03 8.92
N LYS A 29 -23.67 -15.05 8.78
CA LYS A 29 -24.06 -13.66 8.53
C LYS A 29 -24.63 -13.46 7.12
N VAL A 30 -24.11 -14.17 6.12
CA VAL A 30 -24.69 -14.20 4.76
C VAL A 30 -26.12 -14.71 4.82
N ASP A 31 -26.38 -15.83 5.52
CA ASP A 31 -27.71 -16.41 5.62
C ASP A 31 -28.70 -15.46 6.32
N GLU A 32 -28.26 -14.76 7.38
CA GLU A 32 -29.03 -13.72 8.05
C GLU A 32 -29.38 -12.55 7.11
N ILE A 33 -28.41 -12.05 6.35
CA ILE A 33 -28.60 -10.95 5.39
C ILE A 33 -29.60 -11.36 4.30
N ASN A 34 -29.43 -12.55 3.71
CA ASN A 34 -30.33 -13.06 2.67
C ASN A 34 -31.77 -13.23 3.17
N ALA A 35 -31.96 -13.59 4.44
CA ALA A 35 -33.28 -13.72 5.04
C ALA A 35 -33.93 -12.36 5.37
N LEU A 36 -33.13 -11.37 5.78
CA LEU A 36 -33.61 -10.03 6.18
C LEU A 36 -33.83 -9.09 4.99
N TYR A 37 -33.10 -9.30 3.89
CA TYR A 37 -33.02 -8.37 2.76
C TYR A 37 -33.26 -9.08 1.41
N PRO A 38 -34.45 -9.67 1.17
CA PRO A 38 -34.70 -10.49 -0.01
C PRO A 38 -35.10 -9.69 -1.26
N SER A 39 -35.17 -8.35 -1.19
CA SER A 39 -35.68 -7.54 -2.29
C SER A 39 -34.62 -7.31 -3.38
N GLU A 40 -35.07 -7.01 -4.60
CA GLU A 40 -34.18 -6.66 -5.71
C GLU A 40 -33.38 -5.38 -5.43
N GLU A 41 -33.99 -4.40 -4.74
CA GLU A 41 -33.31 -3.17 -4.32
C GLU A 41 -32.17 -3.46 -3.33
N ASP A 42 -32.39 -4.35 -2.37
CA ASP A 42 -31.34 -4.82 -1.46
C ASP A 42 -30.23 -5.55 -2.22
N GLY A 43 -30.61 -6.38 -3.21
CA GLY A 43 -29.67 -7.07 -4.09
C GLY A 43 -28.71 -6.11 -4.82
N ASN A 44 -29.22 -4.97 -5.30
CA ASN A 44 -28.40 -3.94 -5.92
C ASN A 44 -27.41 -3.29 -4.92
N ILE A 45 -27.86 -3.01 -3.69
CA ILE A 45 -26.99 -2.47 -2.63
C ILE A 45 -25.87 -3.45 -2.27
N ILE A 46 -26.17 -4.75 -2.21
CA ILE A 46 -25.18 -5.80 -1.95
C ILE A 46 -24.17 -5.87 -3.12
N ALA A 47 -24.66 -5.83 -4.36
CA ALA A 47 -23.79 -5.85 -5.55
C ALA A 47 -22.84 -4.65 -5.58
N ASP A 48 -23.35 -3.44 -5.33
CA ASP A 48 -22.55 -2.21 -5.27
C ASP A 48 -21.48 -2.29 -4.17
N PHE A 49 -21.86 -2.81 -2.99
CA PHE A 49 -20.92 -2.99 -1.88
C PHE A 49 -19.79 -3.97 -2.23
N VAL A 50 -20.11 -5.08 -2.88
CA VAL A 50 -19.13 -6.07 -3.32
C VAL A 50 -18.19 -5.46 -4.37
N LEU A 51 -18.71 -4.70 -5.33
CA LEU A 51 -17.90 -3.99 -6.33
C LEU A 51 -16.93 -3.01 -5.67
N GLN A 52 -17.40 -2.22 -4.69
CA GLN A 52 -16.54 -1.30 -3.92
C GLN A 52 -15.42 -2.06 -3.19
N CYS A 53 -15.72 -3.21 -2.58
CA CYS A 53 -14.69 -4.03 -1.94
C CYS A 53 -13.64 -4.53 -2.93
N TYR A 54 -14.06 -4.94 -4.14
CA TYR A 54 -13.12 -5.36 -5.19
C TYR A 54 -12.22 -4.21 -5.66
N GLU A 55 -12.76 -3.00 -5.84
CA GLU A 55 -11.99 -1.82 -6.21
C GLU A 55 -10.97 -1.44 -5.12
N GLU A 56 -11.35 -1.48 -3.85
CA GLU A 56 -10.44 -1.24 -2.72
C GLU A 56 -9.28 -2.24 -2.72
N ILE A 57 -9.56 -3.54 -2.88
CA ILE A 57 -8.52 -4.57 -2.96
C ILE A 57 -7.60 -4.33 -4.16
N GLY A 58 -8.15 -3.96 -5.32
CA GLY A 58 -7.35 -3.62 -6.50
C GLY A 58 -6.37 -2.47 -6.23
N ASN A 59 -6.85 -1.40 -5.59
CA ASN A 59 -6.04 -0.25 -5.22
C ASN A 59 -4.93 -0.62 -4.21
N GLU A 60 -5.25 -1.41 -3.19
CA GLU A 60 -4.26 -1.90 -2.21
C GLU A 60 -3.18 -2.77 -2.88
N LEU A 61 -3.57 -3.66 -3.81
CA LEU A 61 -2.64 -4.49 -4.57
C LEU A 61 -1.71 -3.64 -5.45
N ASP A 62 -2.23 -2.63 -6.11
CA ASP A 62 -1.43 -1.71 -6.93
C ASP A 62 -0.44 -0.91 -6.06
N GLN A 63 -0.83 -0.50 -4.86
CA GLN A 63 0.08 0.13 -3.90
C GLN A 63 1.21 -0.80 -3.50
N VAL A 64 0.91 -2.04 -3.09
CA VAL A 64 1.91 -3.06 -2.72
C VAL A 64 2.85 -3.34 -3.89
N LYS A 65 2.32 -3.47 -5.11
CA LYS A 65 3.12 -3.69 -6.32
C LYS A 65 4.07 -2.54 -6.60
N ASN A 66 3.60 -1.30 -6.46
CA ASN A 66 4.43 -0.11 -6.64
C ASN A 66 5.55 -0.03 -5.61
N GLU A 67 5.29 -0.37 -4.35
CA GLU A 67 6.31 -0.40 -3.29
C GLU A 67 7.38 -1.46 -3.55
N LEU A 68 6.96 -2.68 -3.91
CA LEU A 68 7.88 -3.76 -4.32
C LEU A 68 8.76 -3.34 -5.51
N THR A 69 8.17 -2.64 -6.48
CA THR A 69 8.89 -2.14 -7.66
C THR A 69 9.97 -1.14 -7.27
N VAL A 70 9.66 -0.15 -6.42
CA VAL A 70 10.64 0.83 -5.92
C VAL A 70 11.78 0.13 -5.18
N ARG A 71 11.45 -0.84 -4.31
CA ARG A 71 12.45 -1.61 -3.57
C ARG A 71 13.39 -2.36 -4.50
N GLN A 72 12.86 -3.02 -5.54
CA GLN A 72 13.66 -3.74 -6.52
C GLN A 72 14.57 -2.80 -7.30
N GLN A 73 14.03 -1.69 -7.84
CA GLN A 73 14.80 -0.70 -8.59
C GLN A 73 15.97 -0.12 -7.77
N ILE A 74 15.75 0.15 -6.48
CA ILE A 74 16.80 0.64 -5.59
C ILE A 74 17.81 -0.46 -5.24
N ALA A 75 17.36 -1.71 -5.03
CA ALA A 75 18.25 -2.84 -4.79
C ALA A 75 19.25 -3.01 -5.93
N ASP A 76 18.79 -2.93 -7.18
CA ASP A 76 19.61 -3.10 -8.39
C ASP A 76 20.74 -2.06 -8.49
N VAL A 77 20.52 -0.85 -7.97
CA VAL A 77 21.52 0.24 -8.02
C VAL A 77 22.29 0.43 -6.71
N SER A 78 21.82 -0.17 -5.62
CA SER A 78 22.34 0.04 -4.26
C SER A 78 23.82 -0.31 -4.08
N GLY A 79 24.37 -1.19 -4.92
CA GLY A 79 25.77 -1.58 -4.88
C GLY A 79 26.75 -0.48 -5.31
N PHE A 80 26.30 0.51 -6.10
CA PHE A 80 27.17 1.57 -6.62
C PHE A 80 26.69 2.99 -6.29
N ILE A 81 25.53 3.14 -5.63
CA ILE A 81 25.08 4.43 -5.10
C ILE A 81 25.23 4.50 -3.57
N SER A 82 25.58 5.68 -3.05
CA SER A 82 25.60 5.91 -1.60
C SER A 82 24.24 6.38 -1.11
N LEU A 83 23.45 5.46 -0.53
CA LEU A 83 22.16 5.81 0.10
C LEU A 83 22.32 6.83 1.24
N SER A 84 23.44 6.79 1.97
CA SER A 84 23.76 7.79 3.00
C SER A 84 23.92 9.19 2.40
N TYR A 85 24.59 9.27 1.24
CA TYR A 85 24.77 10.52 0.52
C TYR A 85 23.42 11.06 0.02
N ILE A 86 22.57 10.20 -0.55
CA ILE A 86 21.25 10.60 -1.03
C ILE A 86 20.39 11.15 0.11
N ALA A 87 20.29 10.41 1.21
CA ALA A 87 19.51 10.80 2.38
C ALA A 87 19.95 12.16 2.94
N LYS A 88 21.28 12.37 3.07
CA LYS A 88 21.83 13.61 3.63
C LYS A 88 21.67 14.80 2.68
N ASN A 89 22.08 14.67 1.42
CA ASN A 89 22.25 15.81 0.52
C ASN A 89 20.97 16.19 -0.24
N TYR A 90 20.06 15.24 -0.47
CA TYR A 90 18.80 15.54 -1.14
C TYR A 90 17.67 15.65 -0.11
N PHE A 91 17.57 14.74 0.85
CA PHE A 91 16.44 14.71 1.78
C PHE A 91 16.67 15.47 3.09
N GLY A 92 17.93 15.73 3.48
CA GLY A 92 18.24 16.29 4.80
C GLY A 92 17.86 15.32 5.95
N LYS A 93 17.91 14.01 5.68
CA LYS A 93 17.50 12.93 6.59
C LYS A 93 18.63 11.94 6.82
N SER A 94 18.44 11.03 7.77
CA SER A 94 19.38 9.95 8.06
C SER A 94 19.31 8.85 7.00
N LYS A 95 20.40 8.07 6.86
CA LYS A 95 20.39 6.84 6.03
C LYS A 95 19.27 5.89 6.45
N GLN A 96 19.04 5.75 7.77
CA GLN A 96 18.00 4.89 8.32
C GLN A 96 16.61 5.33 7.86
N TRP A 97 16.34 6.63 7.80
CA TRP A 97 15.07 7.15 7.27
C TRP A 97 14.83 6.71 5.83
N LEU A 98 15.84 6.83 4.95
CA LEU A 98 15.71 6.42 3.55
C LEU A 98 15.56 4.90 3.42
N ASN A 99 16.30 4.12 4.23
CA ASN A 99 16.16 2.67 4.27
C ASN A 99 14.76 2.22 4.74
N ASN A 100 14.18 2.91 5.72
CA ASN A 100 12.82 2.62 6.17
C ASN A 100 11.81 2.87 5.03
N LYS A 101 11.98 3.95 4.27
CA LYS A 101 11.15 4.27 3.10
C LYS A 101 11.27 3.23 1.99
N ILE A 102 12.49 2.80 1.66
CA ILE A 102 12.74 1.80 0.61
C ILE A 102 12.15 0.43 0.96
N ASN A 103 12.20 0.05 2.24
CA ASN A 103 11.76 -1.27 2.68
C ASN A 103 10.32 -1.28 3.22
N GLY A 104 9.62 -0.15 3.24
CA GLY A 104 8.27 -0.04 3.80
C GLY A 104 8.21 -0.35 5.30
N CYS A 105 9.29 -0.08 6.05
CA CYS A 105 9.34 -0.42 7.48
C CYS A 105 8.25 0.33 8.27
N ILE A 106 7.65 -0.33 9.25
CA ILE A 106 6.73 0.31 10.19
C ILE A 106 7.52 1.23 11.14
N VAL A 107 7.13 2.51 11.19
CA VAL A 107 7.70 3.52 12.10
C VAL A 107 6.55 4.20 12.84
N ASN A 108 6.57 4.17 14.16
CA ASN A 108 5.51 4.73 15.02
C ASN A 108 4.10 4.21 14.64
N GLY A 109 4.00 2.91 14.34
CA GLY A 109 2.73 2.26 13.99
C GLY A 109 2.20 2.56 12.59
N ARG A 110 2.97 3.24 11.73
CA ARG A 110 2.58 3.52 10.34
C ARG A 110 3.65 3.05 9.35
N PRO A 111 3.28 2.50 8.19
CA PRO A 111 4.23 2.16 7.14
C PRO A 111 4.98 3.41 6.67
N SER A 112 6.29 3.28 6.51
CA SER A 112 7.13 4.35 5.98
C SER A 112 7.13 4.27 4.46
N GLU A 113 6.20 4.99 3.83
CA GLU A 113 6.04 5.00 2.37
C GLU A 113 6.53 6.29 1.76
N PHE A 114 7.03 6.24 0.53
CA PHE A 114 7.37 7.46 -0.21
C PHE A 114 6.12 8.21 -0.67
N SER A 115 6.02 9.50 -0.33
CA SER A 115 5.06 10.39 -0.99
C SER A 115 5.43 10.58 -2.47
N LYS A 116 4.50 11.13 -3.27
CA LYS A 116 4.76 11.43 -4.67
C LYS A 116 5.96 12.37 -4.85
N GLU A 117 6.01 13.43 -4.04
CA GLU A 117 7.09 14.42 -4.05
C GLU A 117 8.43 13.78 -3.63
N GLU A 118 8.40 12.86 -2.66
CA GLU A 118 9.60 12.13 -2.25
C GLU A 118 10.11 11.19 -3.36
N LYS A 119 9.21 10.53 -4.12
CA LYS A 119 9.57 9.73 -5.30
C LYS A 119 10.20 10.59 -6.39
N GLU A 120 9.60 11.74 -6.70
CA GLU A 120 10.14 12.70 -7.68
C GLU A 120 11.53 13.20 -7.26
N LYS A 121 11.70 13.49 -5.97
CA LYS A 121 12.98 13.92 -5.41
C LYS A 121 14.05 12.82 -5.45
N LEU A 122 13.65 11.56 -5.23
CA LEU A 122 14.55 10.41 -5.36
C LEU A 122 15.00 10.24 -6.82
N ASN A 123 14.07 10.34 -7.78
CA ASN A 123 14.38 10.31 -9.21
C ASN A 123 15.36 11.42 -9.62
N HIS A 124 15.14 12.65 -9.12
CA HIS A 124 16.07 13.76 -9.32
C HIS A 124 17.46 13.45 -8.74
N ALA A 125 17.52 12.90 -7.53
CA ALA A 125 18.79 12.55 -6.89
C ALA A 125 19.59 11.51 -7.69
N LEU A 126 18.93 10.46 -8.19
CA LEU A 126 19.56 9.43 -9.00
C LEU A 126 20.09 10.01 -10.33
N ASN A 127 19.30 10.85 -11.00
CA ASN A 127 19.70 11.50 -12.25
C ASN A 127 20.90 12.45 -12.05
N ASP A 128 20.88 13.25 -11.00
CA ASP A 128 21.99 14.17 -10.68
C ASP A 128 23.29 13.40 -10.33
N LEU A 129 23.18 12.30 -9.57
CA LEU A 129 24.32 11.42 -9.30
C LEU A 129 24.88 10.80 -10.58
N SER A 130 24.03 10.35 -11.51
CA SER A 130 24.46 9.83 -12.82
C SER A 130 25.27 10.87 -13.61
N LYS A 131 24.82 12.13 -13.63
CA LYS A 131 25.54 13.22 -14.31
C LYS A 131 26.88 13.53 -13.65
N LYS A 132 26.90 13.59 -12.31
CA LYS A 132 28.13 13.81 -11.54
C LYS A 132 29.16 12.72 -11.80
N LEU A 133 28.76 11.45 -11.72
CA LEU A 133 29.61 10.30 -12.02
C LEU A 133 30.17 10.36 -13.46
N GLY A 134 29.33 10.65 -14.45
CA GLY A 134 29.74 10.73 -15.85
C GLY A 134 30.66 11.93 -16.17
N SER A 135 30.63 12.99 -15.36
CA SER A 135 31.42 14.21 -15.58
C SER A 135 32.85 14.15 -15.02
N ILE A 136 33.15 13.20 -14.13
CA ILE A 136 34.47 13.10 -13.50
C ILE A 136 35.53 12.72 -14.54
N ARG A 137 36.64 13.46 -14.54
CA ARG A 137 37.87 13.16 -15.28
C ARG A 137 39.01 13.05 -14.27
N ILE A 138 39.73 11.93 -14.31
CA ILE A 138 40.92 11.72 -13.48
C ILE A 138 42.14 12.14 -14.31
N SER A 139 43.01 12.95 -13.72
CA SER A 139 44.28 13.42 -14.30
C SER A 139 45.40 12.40 -14.10
#